data_AF-A0A9D7XV35-F1
#
_entry.id   AF-A0A9D7XV35-F1
#
_cell.length_a   1.000
_cell.length_b   1.000
_cell.length_c   1.000
_cell.angle_alpha   90.00
_cell.angle_beta   90.00
_cell.angle_gamma   90.00
#
_symmetry.space_group_name_H-M   'P 1'
#
loop_
_entity.id
_entity.type
_entity.pdbx_description
1 polymer ?
#
loop_
_entity_poly.entity_id
_entity_poly.type
_entity_poly.pdbx_seq_one_letter_code
_entity_poly.pdbx_strand_id
1 'polypeptide(L)'
;MKRRVASAFVVLVILAVVGALVTPRLLPKLISVFRSDLCFALTTNERKIYITIDDAPSRNTPEILRVLKKYNVSATFFIIADHVVLHRS
;
A
#
# COMPACT_ATOMS: atom_id res chain seq x y z
N MET A 1 -14.10 -41.91 -6.47
CA MET A 1 -13.31 -41.09 -7.43
C MET A 1 -13.99 -39.76 -7.75
N LYS A 2 -15.22 -39.73 -8.28
CA LYS A 2 -15.95 -38.49 -8.68
C LYS A 2 -16.07 -37.41 -7.59
N ARG A 3 -16.38 -37.78 -6.34
CA ARG A 3 -16.47 -36.83 -5.20
C ARG A 3 -15.14 -36.14 -4.86
N ARG A 4 -14.01 -36.86 -4.94
CA ARG A 4 -12.68 -36.28 -4.66
C ARG A 4 -12.25 -35.30 -5.76
N VAL A 5 -12.57 -35.60 -7.01
CA VAL A 5 -12.34 -34.71 -8.15
C VAL A 5 -13.19 -33.44 -8.03
N ALA A 6 -14.47 -33.57 -7.65
CA ALA A 6 -15.33 -32.42 -7.41
C ALA A 6 -14.82 -31.53 -6.25
N SER A 7 -14.41 -32.13 -5.13
CA SER A 7 -13.83 -31.36 -4.02
C SER A 7 -12.53 -30.65 -4.40
N ALA A 8 -11.64 -31.31 -5.14
CA ALA A 8 -10.41 -30.69 -5.63
C ALA A 8 -10.69 -29.50 -6.57
N PHE A 9 -11.69 -29.63 -7.44
CA PHE A 9 -12.13 -28.54 -8.31
C PHE A 9 -12.69 -27.34 -7.52
N VAL A 10 -13.52 -27.60 -6.50
CA VAL A 10 -14.05 -26.53 -5.64
C VAL A 10 -12.93 -25.79 -4.91
N VAL A 11 -11.94 -26.51 -4.36
CA VAL A 11 -10.78 -25.90 -3.71
C VAL A 11 -9.98 -25.06 -4.70
N LEU A 12 -9.77 -25.55 -5.93
CA LEU A 12 -9.08 -24.81 -6.99
C LEU A 12 -9.81 -23.49 -7.33
N VAL A 13 -11.14 -23.54 -7.46
CA VAL A 13 -11.97 -22.36 -7.74
C VAL A 13 -11.88 -21.36 -6.59
N ILE A 14 -11.97 -21.81 -5.33
CA ILE A 14 -11.83 -20.94 -4.16
C ILE A 14 -10.45 -20.28 -4.15
N LEU A 15 -9.38 -21.04 -4.37
CA LEU A 15 -8.02 -20.49 -4.43
C LEU A 15 -7.84 -19.49 -5.57
N ALA A 16 -8.44 -19.74 -6.74
CA ALA A 16 -8.42 -18.80 -7.86
C ALA A 16 -9.18 -17.51 -7.56
N VAL A 17 -10.36 -17.61 -6.92
CA VAL A 17 -11.16 -16.46 -6.50
C VAL A 17 -10.44 -15.65 -5.41
N VAL A 18 -9.91 -16.31 -4.38
CA VAL A 18 -9.12 -15.66 -3.33
C VAL A 18 -7.88 -15.00 -3.93
N GLY A 19 -7.14 -15.71 -4.80
CA GLY A 19 -5.99 -15.15 -5.49
C GLY A 19 -6.35 -13.90 -6.31
N ALA A 20 -7.44 -13.94 -7.08
CA ALA A 20 -7.94 -12.80 -7.84
C ALA A 20 -8.35 -11.62 -6.94
N LEU A 21 -9.03 -11.89 -5.82
CA LEU A 21 -9.45 -10.85 -4.86
C LEU A 21 -8.27 -10.25 -4.09
N VAL A 22 -7.25 -11.05 -3.77
CA VAL A 22 -6.01 -10.60 -3.11
C VAL A 22 -5.14 -9.78 -4.06
N THR A 23 -5.29 -9.92 -5.38
CA THR A 23 -4.64 -8.97 -6.29
C THR A 23 -5.15 -7.55 -6.02
N PRO A 24 -4.27 -6.55 -5.86
CA PRO A 24 -4.63 -5.20 -5.42
C PRO A 24 -5.43 -4.39 -6.45
N ARG A 25 -6.01 -5.03 -7.47
CA ARG A 25 -6.80 -4.37 -8.52
C ARG A 25 -8.31 -4.50 -8.31
N LEU A 26 -8.78 -5.62 -7.77
CA LEU A 26 -10.22 -5.87 -7.62
C LEU A 26 -10.75 -5.36 -6.28
N LEU A 27 -10.05 -5.67 -5.19
CA LEU A 27 -10.49 -5.32 -3.85
C LEU A 27 -10.61 -3.79 -3.64
N PRO A 28 -9.64 -2.94 -4.03
CA PRO A 28 -9.79 -1.48 -3.90
C PRO A 28 -10.96 -0.91 -4.68
N LYS A 29 -11.25 -1.45 -5.87
CA LYS A 29 -12.41 -1.02 -6.67
C LYS A 29 -13.72 -1.35 -5.95
N LEU A 30 -13.84 -2.57 -5.43
CA LEU A 30 -15.03 -2.97 -4.68
C LEU A 30 -15.21 -2.10 -3.42
N ILE A 31 -14.13 -1.88 -2.67
CA ILE A 31 -14.17 -1.02 -1.47
C ILE A 31 -14.55 0.42 -1.85
N SER A 32 -13.99 0.97 -2.93
CA SER A 32 -14.30 2.35 -3.37
C SER A 32 -15.77 2.58 -3.75
N VAL A 33 -16.50 1.53 -4.14
CA VAL A 33 -17.96 1.63 -4.39
C VAL A 33 -18.73 1.90 -3.09
N PHE A 34 -18.31 1.32 -1.97
CA PHE A 34 -18.95 1.50 -0.67
C PHE A 34 -18.33 2.62 0.18
N ARG A 35 -17.07 2.97 -0.10
CA ARG A 35 -16.26 3.97 0.62
C ARG A 35 -15.57 4.89 -0.37
N SER A 36 -16.33 5.88 -0.86
CA SER A 36 -15.84 6.88 -1.81
C SER A 36 -14.84 7.86 -1.22
N ASP A 37 -14.74 7.94 0.11
CA ASP A 37 -13.77 8.73 0.85
C ASP A 37 -12.36 8.10 0.87
N LEU A 38 -12.25 6.81 0.52
CA LEU A 38 -10.97 6.10 0.45
C LEU A 38 -10.41 6.16 -0.98
N CYS A 39 -9.35 6.95 -1.16
CA CYS A 39 -8.63 7.04 -2.42
C CYS A 39 -7.50 6.00 -2.47
N PHE A 40 -7.65 4.99 -3.33
CA PHE A 40 -6.61 3.98 -3.55
C PHE A 40 -5.73 4.27 -4.77
N ALA A 41 -6.26 5.00 -5.75
CA ALA A 41 -5.54 5.42 -6.94
C ALA A 41 -6.18 6.71 -7.49
N LEU A 42 -5.33 7.62 -7.96
CA LEU A 42 -5.75 8.84 -8.66
C LEU A 42 -5.51 8.67 -10.16
N THR A 43 -6.55 8.84 -10.97
CA THR A 43 -6.42 8.90 -12.42
C THR A 43 -6.04 10.33 -12.81
N THR A 44 -4.83 10.51 -13.33
CA THR A 44 -4.35 11.82 -13.80
C THR A 44 -3.55 11.69 -15.08
N ASN A 45 -3.60 12.72 -15.92
CA ASN A 45 -2.74 12.87 -17.10
C ASN A 45 -1.47 13.66 -16.80
N GLU A 46 -1.33 14.16 -15.57
CA GLU A 46 -0.16 14.90 -15.13
C GLU A 46 1.03 13.97 -14.88
N ARG A 47 2.21 14.36 -15.38
CA ARG A 47 3.46 13.66 -15.08
C ARG A 47 4.04 14.15 -13.74
N LYS A 48 3.28 13.95 -12.67
CA LYS A 48 3.67 14.31 -11.30
C LYS A 48 3.64 13.08 -10.41
N ILE A 49 4.65 12.96 -9.55
CA ILE A 49 4.77 11.92 -8.54
C ILE A 49 4.94 12.61 -7.19
N TYR A 50 4.24 12.12 -6.18
CA TYR A 50 4.36 12.57 -4.80
C TYR A 50 4.95 11.44 -3.97
N ILE A 51 6.07 11.71 -3.32
CA ILE A 51 6.71 10.73 -2.42
C ILE A 51 6.11 10.91 -1.04
N THR A 52 5.61 9.81 -0.47
CA THR A 52 5.15 9.74 0.91
C THR A 52 5.98 8.69 1.64
N ILE A 53 6.27 8.91 2.91
CA ILE A 53 7.07 8.02 3.75
C ILE A 53 6.31 7.84 5.07
N ASP A 54 5.90 6.61 5.32
CA ASP A 54 5.21 6.22 6.56
C ASP A 54 6.21 5.92 7.68
N ASP A 55 5.68 5.76 8.89
CA ASP A 55 6.39 5.28 10.08
C ASP A 55 7.65 6.10 10.48
N ALA A 56 7.70 7.37 10.10
CA ALA A 56 8.79 8.27 10.44
C ALA A 56 8.63 8.90 11.84
N PRO A 57 9.70 9.43 12.47
CA PRO A 57 11.11 9.23 12.12
C PRO A 57 11.59 7.80 12.42
N SER A 58 12.67 7.39 11.77
CA SER A 58 13.40 6.16 12.04
C SER A 58 14.89 6.42 11.96
N ARG A 59 15.71 5.41 12.31
CA ARG A 59 17.17 5.47 12.14
C ARG A 59 17.62 5.83 10.71
N ASN A 60 16.78 5.56 9.70
CA ASN A 60 17.09 5.83 8.29
C ASN A 60 16.61 7.23 7.85
N THR A 61 15.77 7.91 8.62
CA THR A 61 15.21 9.22 8.25
C THR A 61 16.28 10.27 7.92
N PRO A 62 17.42 10.38 8.66
CA PRO A 62 18.49 11.32 8.29
C PRO A 62 19.10 11.04 6.91
N GLU A 63 19.31 9.77 6.58
CA GLU A 63 19.84 9.35 5.27
C GLU A 63 18.84 9.72 4.17
N ILE A 64 17.55 9.42 4.38
CA ILE A 64 16.48 9.75 3.43
C ILE A 64 16.40 11.27 3.20
N LEU A 65 16.41 12.09 4.26
CA LEU A 65 16.38 13.55 4.16
C LEU A 65 17.57 14.10 3.36
N ARG A 66 18.77 13.56 3.56
CA ARG A 66 19.96 13.96 2.80
C ARG A 66 19.84 13.59 1.31
N VAL A 67 19.27 12.44 0.96
CA VAL A 67 19.00 12.08 -0.45
C VAL A 67 17.97 13.04 -1.06
N LEU A 68 16.84 13.26 -0.40
CA LEU A 68 15.81 14.18 -0.86
C LEU A 68 16.37 15.59 -1.11
N LYS A 69 17.20 16.09 -0.17
CA LYS A 69 17.89 17.37 -0.31
C LYS A 69 18.87 17.38 -1.49
N LYS A 70 19.68 16.32 -1.66
CA LYS A 70 20.65 16.20 -2.76
C LYS A 70 19.98 16.33 -4.14
N TYR A 71 18.79 15.75 -4.30
CA TYR A 71 18.05 15.80 -5.56
C TYR A 71 17.03 16.95 -5.64
N ASN A 72 16.97 17.82 -4.61
CA ASN A 72 15.98 18.89 -4.49
C ASN A 72 14.53 18.40 -4.67
N VAL A 73 14.21 17.28 -4.03
CA VAL A 73 12.89 16.62 -4.10
C VAL A 73 12.14 16.83 -2.79
N SER A 74 10.85 17.17 -2.89
CA SER A 74 9.94 17.24 -1.74
C SER A 74 9.27 15.89 -1.48
N ALA A 75 9.04 15.57 -0.20
CA ALA A 75 8.30 14.38 0.22
C ALA A 75 7.42 14.72 1.44
N THR A 76 6.36 13.93 1.64
CA THR A 76 5.50 14.00 2.83
C THR A 76 5.85 12.87 3.78
N PHE A 77 6.02 13.16 5.07
CA PHE A 77 6.27 12.16 6.09
C PHE A 77 5.03 11.99 6.96
N PHE A 78 4.52 10.77 7.07
CA PHE A 78 3.50 10.41 8.04
C PHE A 78 4.19 9.91 9.31
N ILE A 79 4.05 10.67 10.38
CA ILE A 79 4.84 10.51 11.60
C ILE A 79 4.11 9.65 12.62
N ILE A 80 4.81 8.67 13.20
CA ILE A 80 4.39 7.99 14.42
C ILE A 80 4.91 8.79 15.62
N ALA A 81 3.98 9.25 16.47
CA ALA A 81 4.31 10.11 17.61
C ALA A 81 5.36 9.47 18.54
N ASP A 82 5.23 8.17 18.83
CA ASP A 82 6.15 7.44 19.71
C ASP A 82 7.59 7.44 19.19
N HIS A 83 7.78 7.42 17.86
CA HIS A 83 9.11 7.50 17.27
C HIS A 83 9.76 8.86 17.49
N VAL A 84 8.99 9.94 17.57
CA VAL A 84 9.53 11.29 17.83
C VAL A 84 10.13 11.39 19.23
N VAL A 85 9.48 10.78 20.23
CA VAL A 85 9.94 10.78 21.62
C VAL A 85 11.27 10.03 21.75
N LEU A 86 11.41 8.88 21.06
CA LEU A 86 12.63 8.08 21.05
C LEU A 86 13.82 8.74 20.34
N HIS A 87 13.58 9.74 19.49
CA HIS A 87 14.63 10.46 18.77
C HIS A 87 14.98 11.82 19.42
N ARG A 88 14.51 12.10 20.64
CA ARG A 88 14.86 13.33 21.41
C ARG A 88 16.06 13.17 22.35
N SER A 89 16.61 11.97 22.49
CA SER A 89 17.81 11.64 23.30
C SER A 89 19.08 11.67 22.47
#